data_AF-A0A3D4HBD4-F1
#
_entry.id   AF-A0A3D4HBD4-F1
#
_cell.length_a   1.000
_cell.length_b   1.000
_cell.length_c   1.000
_cell.angle_alpha   90.00
_cell.angle_beta   90.00
_cell.angle_gamma   90.00
#
_symmetry.space_group_name_H-M   'P 1'
#
loop_
_entity.id
_entity.type
_entity.pdbx_description
1 polymer ?
#
loop_
_entity_poly.entity_id
_entity_poly.type
_entity_poly.pdbx_seq_one_letter_code
_entity_poly.pdbx_strand_id
1 'polypeptide(L)'
;MNNGHRKGTGPRTVKGLRASPGLQAIYQVHKCLRDGEDHLNTEIEKIANLKHADDCDANHLMLSVAPDGRSYTVSVPRSGHSQSYATK
;
A
#
# COMPACT_ATOMS: atom_id res chain seq x y z
N MET A 1 -6.62 -11.51 9.54
CA MET A 1 -6.86 -10.05 9.66
C MET A 1 -7.83 -9.63 8.56
N ASN A 2 -8.98 -9.05 8.90
CA ASN A 2 -9.82 -8.37 7.90
C ASN A 2 -9.07 -7.07 7.47
N ASN A 3 -8.92 -6.81 6.17
CA ASN A 3 -8.23 -5.65 5.61
C ASN A 3 -9.21 -4.65 4.95
N GLY A 4 -10.47 -4.59 5.39
CA GLY A 4 -11.50 -3.76 4.77
C GLY A 4 -11.23 -2.24 4.82
N HIS A 5 -11.93 -1.50 3.96
CA HIS A 5 -11.79 -0.06 3.67
C HIS A 5 -11.94 0.92 4.86
N ARG A 6 -12.34 0.47 6.06
CA ARG A 6 -12.38 1.28 7.29
C ARG A 6 -11.26 0.96 8.29
N LYS A 7 -10.43 -0.03 8.01
CA LYS A 7 -9.38 -0.51 8.92
C LYS A 7 -7.99 -0.14 8.39
N GLY A 8 -7.08 0.11 9.32
CA GLY A 8 -5.72 0.59 9.04
C GLY A 8 -5.64 2.10 9.22
N THR A 9 -4.51 2.70 8.86
CA THR A 9 -4.35 4.17 8.76
C THR A 9 -4.67 4.97 10.05
N GLY A 10 -4.40 4.45 11.25
CA GLY A 10 -4.54 5.24 12.47
C GLY A 10 -3.61 6.47 12.45
N PRO A 11 -4.06 7.71 12.77
CA PRO A 11 -3.26 8.92 12.57
C PRO A 11 -1.88 8.90 13.22
N ARG A 12 -1.80 8.43 14.48
CA ARG A 12 -0.53 8.29 15.21
C ARG A 12 0.41 7.30 14.53
N THR A 13 -0.13 6.17 14.06
CA THR A 13 0.64 5.12 13.39
C THR A 13 1.16 5.62 12.04
N VAL A 14 0.31 6.25 11.22
CA VAL A 14 0.71 6.79 9.92
C VAL A 14 1.78 7.87 10.09
N LYS A 15 1.61 8.78 11.05
CA LYS A 15 2.62 9.79 11.38
C LYS A 15 3.95 9.16 11.78
N GLY A 16 3.91 8.14 12.65
CA GLY A 16 5.11 7.41 13.08
C GLY A 16 5.82 6.71 11.92
N LEU A 17 5.08 6.02 11.05
CA LEU A 17 5.63 5.36 9.86
C LEU A 17 6.29 6.39 8.93
N ARG A 18 5.58 7.48 8.59
CA ARG A 18 6.11 8.53 7.70
C ARG A 18 7.34 9.25 8.26
N ALA A 19 7.48 9.31 9.58
CA ALA A 19 8.65 9.87 10.25
C ALA A 19 9.80 8.86 10.44
N SER A 20 9.58 7.58 10.15
CA SER A 20 10.56 6.53 10.41
C SER A 20 11.75 6.63 9.44
N PRO A 21 13.00 6.71 9.93
CA PRO A 21 14.16 6.75 9.06
C PRO A 21 14.27 5.45 8.26
N GLY A 22 14.55 5.58 6.96
CA GLY A 22 14.71 4.44 6.06
C GLY A 22 13.43 3.84 5.50
N LEU A 23 12.24 4.36 5.84
CA LEU A 23 11.01 3.98 5.15
C LEU A 23 11.01 4.54 3.73
N GLN A 24 11.04 3.67 2.73
CA GLN A 24 11.12 4.07 1.32
C GLN A 24 9.75 4.24 0.65
N ALA A 25 8.75 3.45 1.06
CA ALA A 25 7.41 3.49 0.47
C ALA A 25 6.36 2.88 1.41
N ILE A 26 5.10 3.30 1.19
CA ILE A 26 3.91 2.69 1.79
C ILE A 26 3.01 2.23 0.65
N TYR A 27 2.58 0.98 0.70
CA TYR A 27 1.57 0.41 -0.19
C TYR A 27 0.34 0.01 0.62
N GLN A 28 -0.84 0.12 0.02
CA GLN A 28 -2.10 -0.22 0.68
C GLN A 28 -2.91 -1.21 -0.13
N VAL A 29 -3.49 -2.18 0.56
CA VAL A 29 -4.46 -3.10 -0.08
C VAL A 29 -5.78 -2.38 -0.33
N HIS A 30 -6.28 -1.60 0.63
CA HIS A 30 -7.50 -0.81 0.48
C HIS A 30 -7.27 0.66 0.83
N LYS A 31 -7.95 1.55 0.11
CA LYS A 31 -8.10 2.95 0.47
C LYS A 31 -8.91 3.04 1.77
N CYS A 32 -8.45 3.85 2.71
CA CYS A 32 -9.26 4.29 3.84
C CYS A 32 -10.34 5.25 3.32
N LEU A 33 -11.61 4.90 3.50
CA LEU A 33 -12.78 5.69 3.07
C LEU A 33 -13.48 6.37 4.26
N ARG A 34 -12.74 6.65 5.35
CA ARG A 34 -13.27 7.41 6.49
C ARG A 34 -13.24 8.90 6.17
N ASP A 35 -14.32 9.61 6.48
CA ASP A 35 -14.44 11.05 6.19
C ASP A 35 -13.32 11.86 6.85
N GLY A 36 -12.73 12.79 6.10
CA GLY A 36 -11.65 13.66 6.57
C GLY A 36 -10.28 12.99 6.71
N GLU A 37 -10.16 11.70 6.39
CA GLU A 37 -8.93 10.93 6.58
C GLU A 37 -8.17 10.58 5.29
N ASP A 38 -8.49 11.24 4.16
CA ASP A 38 -7.80 11.01 2.90
C ASP A 38 -6.27 11.17 3.03
N HIS A 39 -5.82 12.12 3.86
CA HIS A 39 -4.41 12.39 4.17
C HIS A 39 -3.67 11.21 4.84
N LEU A 40 -4.40 10.22 5.36
CA LEU A 40 -3.82 9.02 5.99
C LEU A 40 -3.53 7.91 4.97
N ASN A 41 -4.01 8.06 3.73
CA ASN A 41 -3.68 7.17 2.62
C ASN A 41 -2.31 7.49 2.01
N THR A 42 -1.71 6.49 1.34
CA THR A 42 -0.59 6.64 0.41
C THR A 42 -1.10 7.13 -0.95
N GLU A 43 -0.18 7.34 -1.89
CA GLU A 43 -0.49 7.74 -3.27
C GLU A 43 -1.43 6.74 -3.95
N ILE A 44 -2.37 7.23 -4.77
CA ILE A 44 -3.48 6.43 -5.32
C ILE A 44 -3.02 5.25 -6.19
N GLU A 45 -1.86 5.40 -6.85
CA GLU A 45 -1.20 4.40 -7.67
C GLU A 45 -0.61 3.26 -6.83
N LYS A 46 -0.34 3.49 -5.54
CA LYS A 46 0.21 2.52 -4.58
C LYS A 46 -0.88 1.83 -3.74
N ILE A 47 -2.14 2.05 -4.07
CA ILE A 47 -3.29 1.37 -3.45
C ILE A 47 -3.77 0.28 -4.42
N ALA A 48 -4.19 -0.89 -3.94
CA ALA A 48 -4.76 -1.94 -4.80
C ALA A 48 -6.29 -1.80 -5.00
N ASN A 49 -7.04 -1.42 -3.97
CA ASN A 49 -8.51 -1.30 -4.03
C ASN A 49 -8.99 0.07 -3.54
N LEU A 50 -9.81 0.78 -4.33
CA LEU A 50 -10.28 2.15 -4.03
C LEU A 50 -11.70 2.23 -3.47
N LYS A 51 -12.50 1.18 -3.65
CA LYS A 51 -13.93 1.16 -3.37
C LYS A 51 -14.24 0.54 -2.00
N HIS A 52 -15.51 0.62 -1.62
CA HIS A 52 -16.04 -0.09 -0.47
C HIS A 52 -15.90 -1.61 -0.61
N ALA A 53 -16.02 -2.32 0.52
CA ALA A 53 -15.85 -3.78 0.54
C ALA A 53 -16.90 -4.50 -0.33
N ASP A 54 -18.11 -3.95 -0.41
CA ASP A 54 -19.21 -4.51 -1.18
C ASP A 54 -19.01 -4.38 -2.70
N ASP A 55 -18.21 -3.39 -3.14
CA ASP A 55 -17.86 -3.13 -4.54
C ASP A 55 -16.37 -3.38 -4.82
N CYS A 56 -15.73 -4.25 -4.04
CA CYS A 56 -14.30 -4.46 -4.13
C CYS A 56 -13.91 -5.36 -5.31
N ASP A 57 -13.11 -4.83 -6.22
CA ASP A 57 -12.57 -5.57 -7.37
C ASP A 57 -11.50 -6.63 -6.97
N ALA A 58 -11.15 -6.72 -5.68
CA ALA A 58 -10.21 -7.68 -5.10
C ALA A 58 -8.82 -7.71 -5.78
N ASN A 59 -8.33 -6.54 -6.21
CA ASN A 59 -6.99 -6.39 -6.76
C ASN A 59 -5.94 -6.73 -5.69
N HIS A 60 -4.85 -7.34 -6.15
CA HIS A 60 -3.73 -7.71 -5.29
C HIS A 60 -2.58 -6.69 -5.38
N LEU A 61 -1.70 -6.73 -4.39
CA LEU A 61 -0.34 -6.23 -4.49
C LEU A 61 0.55 -7.43 -4.82
N MET A 62 1.53 -7.24 -5.70
CA MET A 62 2.46 -8.30 -6.07
C MET A 62 3.86 -7.92 -5.63
N LEU A 63 4.58 -8.88 -5.05
CA LEU A 63 6.00 -8.76 -4.76
C LEU A 63 6.71 -9.92 -5.44
N SER A 64 7.70 -9.59 -6.26
CA SER A 64 8.58 -10.56 -6.91
C SER A 64 10.01 -10.32 -6.45
N VAL A 65 10.72 -11.39 -6.11
CA VAL A 65 12.14 -11.33 -5.69
C VAL A 65 12.98 -11.89 -6.84
N ALA A 66 14.07 -11.20 -7.16
CA ALA A 66 15.03 -11.69 -8.14
C ALA A 66 15.61 -13.05 -7.66
N PRO A 67 15.93 -14.00 -8.54
CA PRO A 67 16.45 -15.32 -8.14
C PRO A 67 17.73 -15.27 -7.30
N ASP A 68 18.52 -14.22 -7.44
CA ASP A 68 19.74 -13.98 -6.68
C ASP A 68 19.49 -13.34 -5.30
N GLY A 69 18.24 -12.99 -4.99
CA GLY A 69 17.84 -12.34 -3.75
C GLY A 69 18.35 -10.90 -3.59
N ARG A 70 18.99 -10.31 -4.60
CA ARG A 70 19.63 -8.98 -4.51
C ARG A 70 18.67 -7.81 -4.75
N SER A 71 17.50 -8.11 -5.29
CA SER A 71 16.46 -7.11 -5.50
C SER A 71 15.07 -7.73 -5.40
N TYR A 72 14.09 -6.88 -5.13
CA TYR A 72 12.68 -7.22 -5.22
C TYR A 72 11.90 -6.09 -5.87
N THR A 73 10.81 -6.43 -6.53
CA THR A 73 9.91 -5.48 -7.20
C THR A 73 8.54 -5.59 -6.57
N VAL A 74 7.97 -4.45 -6.20
CA VAL A 74 6.58 -4.32 -5.72
C VAL A 74 5.76 -3.66 -6.82
N SER A 75 4.69 -4.33 -7.24
CA SER A 75 3.77 -3.82 -8.26
C SER A 75 2.32 -3.80 -7.79
N VAL A 76 1.57 -2.87 -8.39
CA VAL A 76 0.13 -2.68 -8.20
C VAL A 76 -0.53 -2.81 -9.57
N PRO A 77 -0.95 -4.03 -9.97
CA PRO A 77 -1.44 -4.28 -11.33
C PRO A 77 -2.59 -3.35 -11.75
N ARG A 78 -3.48 -3.00 -10.82
CA ARG A 78 -4.61 -2.10 -11.08
C ARG A 78 -4.21 -0.72 -11.60
N SER A 79 -3.06 -0.18 -11.18
CA SER A 79 -2.57 1.14 -11.61
C SER A 79 -1.41 1.05 -12.60
N GLY A 80 -0.85 -0.13 -12.83
CA GLY A 80 0.40 -0.31 -13.56
C GLY A 80 1.65 0.14 -12.79
N HIS A 81 1.52 0.57 -11.53
CA HIS A 81 2.68 0.97 -10.71
C HIS A 81 3.62 -0.21 -10.51
N SER A 82 4.92 0.02 -10.67
CA SER A 82 5.97 -0.96 -10.42
C SER A 82 7.22 -0.23 -9.92
N GLN A 83 7.81 -0.72 -8.83
CA GLN A 83 9.03 -0.15 -8.27
C GLN A 83 9.93 -1.26 -7.74
N SER A 84 11.20 -1.24 -8.18
CA SER A 84 12.23 -2.18 -7.74
C SER A 84 13.09 -1.57 -6.64
N TYR A 85 13.55 -2.43 -5.73
CA TYR A 85 14.37 -2.09 -4.57
C TYR A 85 15.53 -3.09 -4.46
N ALA A 86 16.70 -2.59 -4.09
CA ALA A 86 17.83 -3.45 -3.73
C ALA A 86 17.63 -4.02 -2.31
N THR A 87 17.94 -5.29 -2.11
CA THR A 87 18.07 -5.87 -0.77
C THR A 87 19.40 -5.46 -0.16
N LYS A 88 19.48 -5.49 1.18
CA LYS A 88 20.71 -5.19 1.93
C LYS A 88 21.43 -6.47 2.32
#